data_AF-A0A931BV90-F1
#
_entry.id   AF-A0A931BV90-F1
#
_cell.length_a   1.000
_cell.length_b   1.000
_cell.length_c   1.000
_cell.angle_alpha   90.00
_cell.angle_beta   90.00
_cell.angle_gamma   90.00
#
_symmetry.space_group_name_H-M   'P 1'
#
loop_
_entity.id
_entity.type
_entity.pdbx_description
1 polymer ?
#
loop_
_entity_poly.entity_id
_entity_poly.type
_entity_poly.pdbx_seq_one_letter_code
_entity_poly.pdbx_strand_id
1 'polypeptide(L)'
;MRRRDLAAKPDGVLEPFTETHRAPLRAVLDCLPDGAAVSVRGDRFETIWNDLTTWGDITFVVHTRDGGFETKGSPPPPPRNFLV
;
A
#
# COMPACT_ATOMS: atom_id res chain seq x y z
N MET A 1 6.33 13.01 -11.54
CA MET A 1 5.90 11.77 -12.24
C MET A 1 4.62 12.05 -13.02
N ARG A 2 4.38 11.42 -14.18
CA ARG A 2 3.14 11.59 -14.96
C ARG A 2 2.40 10.25 -15.08
N ARG A 3 1.07 10.24 -15.13
CA ARG A 3 0.24 9.02 -15.25
C ARG A 3 0.67 8.05 -16.36
N ARG A 4 1.13 8.59 -17.49
CA ARG A 4 1.63 7.79 -18.63
C ARG A 4 2.81 6.88 -18.27
N ASP A 5 3.61 7.28 -17.29
CA ASP A 5 4.82 6.55 -16.88
C ASP A 5 4.42 5.23 -16.20
N LEU A 6 3.34 5.23 -15.42
CA LEU A 6 2.74 4.03 -14.82
C LEU A 6 2.01 3.15 -15.85
N ALA A 7 1.27 3.76 -16.78
CA ALA A 7 0.52 3.03 -17.79
C ALA A 7 1.43 2.19 -18.73
N ALA A 8 2.70 2.58 -18.87
CA ALA A 8 3.67 1.83 -19.67
C ALA A 8 4.15 0.52 -19.03
N LYS A 9 3.92 0.34 -17.71
CA LYS A 9 4.28 -0.87 -16.95
C LYS A 9 3.15 -1.21 -15.95
N PRO A 10 1.99 -1.67 -16.44
CA PRO A 10 0.80 -1.85 -15.61
C PRO A 10 0.93 -2.96 -14.55
N ASP A 11 1.85 -3.89 -14.76
CA ASP A 11 2.19 -5.02 -13.89
C ASP A 11 3.44 -4.76 -13.02
N GLY A 12 4.04 -3.58 -13.14
CA GLY A 12 5.23 -3.21 -12.38
C GLY A 12 4.93 -2.84 -10.93
N VAL A 13 5.89 -3.14 -10.04
CA VAL A 13 5.91 -2.61 -8.68
C VAL A 13 6.09 -1.08 -8.69
N LEU A 14 5.56 -0.39 -7.67
CA LEU A 14 5.47 1.08 -7.64
C LEU A 14 6.77 1.74 -7.13
N GLU A 15 7.57 1.03 -6.36
CA GLU A 15 8.76 1.50 -5.67
C GLU A 15 9.84 2.04 -6.62
N PRO A 16 10.15 1.39 -7.77
CA PRO A 16 11.09 1.96 -8.75
C PRO A 16 10.70 3.35 -9.26
N PHE A 17 9.40 3.68 -9.27
CA PHE A 17 8.94 5.00 -9.66
C PHE A 17 9.22 6.05 -8.58
N THR A 18 9.18 5.67 -7.30
CA THR A 18 9.54 6.56 -6.19
C THR A 18 11.02 6.97 -6.30
N GLU A 19 11.90 6.01 -6.62
CA GLU A 19 13.33 6.24 -6.81
C GLU A 19 13.61 7.08 -8.06
N THR A 20 13.05 6.66 -9.19
CA THR A 20 13.26 7.32 -10.50
C THR A 20 12.80 8.78 -10.47
N HIS A 21 11.68 9.06 -9.82
CA HIS A 21 11.09 10.40 -9.78
C HIS A 21 11.40 11.17 -8.50
N ARG A 22 12.19 10.61 -7.57
CA ARG A 22 12.48 11.18 -6.25
C ARG A 22 11.23 11.70 -5.55
N ALA A 23 10.17 10.89 -5.60
CA ALA A 23 8.84 11.25 -5.13
C ALA A 23 8.39 10.29 -4.01
N PRO A 24 7.63 10.76 -3.01
CA PRO A 24 7.04 9.85 -2.02
C PRO A 24 6.06 8.89 -2.69
N LEU A 25 5.89 7.70 -2.14
CA LEU A 25 4.94 6.70 -2.65
C LEU A 25 3.52 7.26 -2.80
N ARG A 26 3.12 8.18 -1.92
CA ARG A 26 1.83 8.87 -2.03
C ARG A 26 1.65 9.59 -3.37
N ALA A 27 2.67 10.31 -3.83
CA ALA A 27 2.62 11.00 -5.12
C ALA A 27 2.58 10.03 -6.30
N VAL A 28 3.12 8.81 -6.12
CA VAL A 28 3.02 7.73 -7.11
C VAL A 28 1.58 7.21 -7.18
N LEU A 29 0.96 6.94 -6.02
CA LEU A 29 -0.44 6.51 -5.91
C LEU A 29 -1.41 7.52 -6.50
N ASP A 30 -1.20 8.82 -6.28
CA ASP A 30 -2.05 9.89 -6.84
C ASP A 30 -2.02 9.94 -8.39
N CYS A 31 -1.02 9.31 -9.02
CA CYS A 31 -0.89 9.21 -10.47
C CYS A 31 -1.47 7.92 -11.07
N LEU A 32 -2.02 7.02 -10.25
CA LEU A 32 -2.68 5.82 -10.78
C LEU A 32 -3.87 6.19 -11.69
N PRO A 33 -4.22 5.34 -12.67
CA PRO A 33 -5.43 5.51 -13.46
C PRO A 33 -6.69 5.54 -12.58
N ASP A 34 -7.73 6.23 -13.05
CA ASP A 34 -9.02 6.28 -12.34
C ASP A 34 -9.57 4.86 -12.18
N GLY A 35 -10.05 4.54 -10.96
CA GLY A 35 -10.56 3.21 -10.62
C GLY A 35 -9.49 2.19 -10.20
N ALA A 36 -8.19 2.48 -10.37
CA ALA A 36 -7.13 1.57 -9.96
C ALA A 36 -6.85 1.60 -8.44
N ALA A 37 -7.22 2.68 -7.75
CA ALA A 37 -7.11 2.80 -6.30
C ALA A 37 -8.17 3.75 -5.73
N VAL A 38 -8.54 3.51 -4.47
CA VAL A 38 -9.37 4.42 -3.66
C VAL A 38 -8.54 4.86 -2.47
N SER A 39 -8.48 6.17 -2.22
CA SER A 39 -7.81 6.74 -1.04
C SER A 39 -8.83 7.08 0.03
N VAL A 40 -8.52 6.74 1.26
CA VAL A 40 -9.30 7.10 2.46
C VAL A 40 -8.40 7.79 3.46
N ARG A 41 -9.00 8.54 4.38
CA ARG A 41 -8.28 9.21 5.47
C ARG A 41 -7.70 8.18 6.43
N GLY A 42 -6.55 8.51 7.02
CA GLY A 42 -5.85 7.61 7.96
C GLY A 42 -6.65 7.30 9.23
N ASP A 43 -7.59 8.16 9.61
CA ASP A 43 -8.53 7.91 10.73
C ASP A 43 -9.44 6.69 10.53
N ARG A 44 -9.48 6.11 9.31
CA ARG A 44 -10.18 4.85 9.01
C ARG A 44 -9.34 3.60 9.23
N PHE A 45 -8.06 3.75 9.57
CA PHE A 45 -7.13 2.62 9.69
C PHE A 45 -7.66 1.53 10.62
N GLU A 46 -8.08 1.88 11.85
CA GLU A 46 -8.55 0.89 12.82
C GLU A 46 -9.82 0.15 12.34
N THR A 47 -10.74 0.86 11.67
CA THR A 47 -11.92 0.24 11.07
C THR A 47 -11.53 -0.77 9.99
N ILE A 48 -10.61 -0.40 9.09
CA ILE A 48 -10.15 -1.27 8.00
C ILE A 48 -9.37 -2.46 8.55
N TRP A 49 -8.48 -2.24 9.52
CA TRP A 49 -7.68 -3.30 10.12
C TRP A 49 -8.56 -4.34 10.83
N ASN A 50 -9.57 -3.89 11.60
CA ASN A 50 -10.52 -4.79 12.22
C ASN A 50 -11.30 -5.60 11.17
N ASP A 51 -11.71 -5.01 10.04
CA ASP A 51 -12.34 -5.75 8.96
C ASP A 51 -11.41 -6.82 8.38
N LEU A 52 -10.13 -6.49 8.13
CA LEU A 52 -9.13 -7.44 7.63
C LEU A 52 -8.94 -8.66 8.54
N THR A 53 -9.10 -8.52 9.86
CA THR A 53 -9.02 -9.68 10.77
C THR A 53 -10.11 -10.72 10.53
N THR A 54 -11.20 -10.34 9.83
CA THR A 54 -12.33 -11.23 9.52
C THR A 54 -12.16 -12.00 8.19
N TRP A 55 -11.17 -11.64 7.37
CA TRP A 55 -11.00 -12.20 6.03
C TRP A 55 -10.34 -13.60 6.03
N GLY A 56 -9.88 -14.07 7.20
CA GLY A 56 -9.09 -15.28 7.34
C GLY A 56 -7.62 -15.04 6.95
N ASP A 57 -6.99 -16.02 6.33
CA ASP A 57 -5.57 -15.93 5.95
C ASP A 57 -5.35 -14.94 4.81
N ILE A 58 -4.50 -13.94 5.06
CA ILE A 58 -4.00 -13.01 4.04
C ILE A 58 -2.49 -13.22 3.84
N THR A 59 -1.96 -12.66 2.75
CA THR A 59 -0.52 -12.43 2.61
C THR A 59 -0.21 -11.00 3.03
N PHE A 60 0.53 -10.85 4.13
CA PHE A 60 1.01 -9.54 4.59
C PHE A 60 2.43 -9.31 4.09
N VAL A 61 2.63 -8.23 3.34
CA VAL A 61 3.91 -7.89 2.70
C VAL A 61 4.44 -6.59 3.29
N VAL A 62 5.67 -6.62 3.79
CA VAL A 62 6.45 -5.43 4.15
C VAL A 62 7.58 -5.32 3.15
N HIS A 63 7.64 -4.21 2.42
CA HIS A 63 8.70 -3.96 1.46
C HIS A 63 9.39 -2.65 1.77
N THR A 64 10.70 -2.72 1.90
CA THR A 64 11.58 -1.58 2.14
C THR A 64 12.76 -1.67 1.19
N ARG A 65 13.57 -0.61 1.10
CA ARG A 65 14.82 -0.64 0.32
C ARG A 65 15.76 -1.77 0.77
N ASP A 66 15.75 -2.10 2.05
CA ASP A 66 16.70 -3.04 2.64
C ASP A 66 16.21 -4.50 2.56
N GLY A 67 15.01 -4.73 2.01
CA GLY A 67 14.46 -6.06 1.76
C GLY A 67 12.94 -6.14 1.87
N GLY A 68 12.42 -7.30 1.49
CA GLY A 68 11.02 -7.67 1.63
C GLY A 68 10.82 -8.76 2.68
N PHE A 69 9.72 -8.70 3.40
CA PHE A 69 9.22 -9.77 4.24
C PHE A 69 7.77 -10.06 3.84
N GLU A 70 7.45 -11.34 3.68
CA GLU A 70 6.10 -11.80 3.44
C GLU A 70 5.72 -12.87 4.47
N THR A 71 4.48 -12.83 4.93
CA THR A 71 3.93 -13.86 5.80
C THR A 71 2.49 -14.15 5.45
N LYS A 72 2.08 -15.41 5.61
CA LYS A 72 0.71 -15.85 5.43
C LYS A 72 0.08 -16.13 6.78
N GLY A 73 -1.11 -15.57 7.01
CA GLY A 73 -1.90 -15.85 8.19
C GLY A 73 -3.00 -14.81 8.40
N SER A 74 -3.82 -15.06 9.41
CA SER A 74 -4.84 -14.11 9.83
C SER A 74 -4.20 -12.90 10.54
N PRO A 75 -4.57 -11.65 10.20
CA PRO A 75 -4.02 -10.47 10.85
C PRO A 75 -4.30 -10.47 12.37
N PRO A 76 -3.36 -10.00 13.21
CA PRO A 76 -3.62 -9.83 14.63
C PRO A 76 -4.61 -8.67 14.87
N PRO A 77 -5.20 -8.56 16.08
CA PRO A 77 -5.96 -7.38 16.49
C PRO A 77 -5.16 -6.08 16.30
N PRO A 78 -5.83 -4.92 16.12
CA PRO A 78 -5.13 -3.66 15.90
C PRO A 78 -4.22 -3.30 17.09
N PRO A 79 -3.08 -2.65 16.84
CA PRO A 79 -2.15 -2.24 17.89
C PRO A 79 -2.81 -1.21 18.81
N ARG A 80 -2.60 -1.38 20.13
CA ARG A 80 -3.30 -0.59 21.17
C ARG A 80 -3.01 0.92 21.17
N ASN A 81 -1.99 1.40 20.47
CA ASN A 81 -1.56 2.82 20.42
C ASN A 81 -1.23 3.27 18.98
N PHE A 82 -2.13 3.08 18.01
CA PHE A 82 -1.93 3.63 16.67
C PHE A 82 -2.28 5.13 16.66
N LEU A 83 -1.28 5.99 16.83
CA LEU A 83 -1.43 7.43 16.63
C LEU A 83 -1.33 7.69 15.12
N VAL A 84 -2.44 8.09 14.51
CA VAL A 84 -2.51 8.57 13.11
C VAL A 84 -2.10 10.05 13.07
#